data_AF-K3X650-F1
#
_entry.id   AF-K3X650-F1
#
_cell.length_a   1.000
_cell.length_b   1.000
_cell.length_c   1.000
_cell.angle_alpha   90.00
_cell.angle_beta   90.00
_cell.angle_gamma   90.00
#
_symmetry.space_group_name_H-M   'P 1'
#
loop_
_entity.id
_entity.type
_entity.pdbx_description
1 polymer ?
#
loop_
_entity_poly.entity_id
_entity_poly.type
_entity_poly.pdbx_seq_one_letter_code
_entity_poly.pdbx_strand_id
1 'polypeptide(L)'
;MAEAANDAATGNAPASEGRTTASATAADTSAGASITSATLAAGLEIEPLVKLNISTRAELEAWILEQKNSLQQTKSSHEQQTQDHARQTQEAQRKREVLQQQQKALAASVHDKERQVNLHQVEIEILQDEKNKKEPVLREIFLKNQEEDQKLKQLLHEASEHQTAHEQQLAELQRGLAMYQHLGLFFEHTEENQIIVRFTQIDPEEPSRAFSFRIRIDPLTDRFLGNQ
;
A
#
# COMPACT_ATOMS: atom_id res chain seq x y z
N MET A 1 1.23 -22.69 12.13
CA MET A 1 1.73 -23.64 11.12
C MET A 1 3.12 -23.16 10.73
N ALA A 2 4.15 -23.67 11.41
CA ALA A 2 5.05 -24.73 10.92
C ALA A 2 5.90 -24.22 9.74
N GLU A 3 7.19 -23.88 9.97
CA GLU A 3 8.34 -24.78 9.67
C GLU A 3 8.71 -24.65 8.17
N ALA A 4 9.85 -24.11 7.75
CA ALA A 4 11.24 -24.56 7.92
C ALA A 4 12.19 -23.39 7.55
N ALA A 5 13.26 -23.09 8.26
CA ALA A 5 14.57 -23.75 8.17
C ALA A 5 14.99 -24.06 6.72
N ASN A 6 15.90 -23.25 6.15
CA ASN A 6 16.93 -23.85 5.30
C ASN A 6 18.28 -23.17 5.49
N ASP A 7 19.22 -24.03 5.84
CA ASP A 7 20.60 -23.83 6.20
C ASP A 7 21.48 -23.93 4.95
N ALA A 8 22.73 -23.48 5.10
CA ALA A 8 23.92 -24.00 4.43
C ALA A 8 24.08 -23.92 2.89
N ALA A 9 25.03 -23.07 2.47
CA ALA A 9 26.09 -23.36 1.49
C ALA A 9 27.19 -22.30 1.69
N THR A 10 28.26 -22.48 2.47
CA THR A 10 29.39 -23.42 2.35
C THR A 10 30.04 -23.51 0.97
N GLY A 11 31.33 -23.15 0.92
CA GLY A 11 32.27 -23.44 -0.17
C GLY A 11 32.21 -22.42 -1.32
N ASN A 12 33.29 -21.92 -1.88
CA ASN A 12 34.60 -22.55 -2.03
C ASN A 12 35.63 -21.43 -2.30
N ALA A 13 36.70 -21.42 -1.53
CA ALA A 13 37.95 -20.80 -1.96
C ALA A 13 38.49 -21.60 -3.15
N PRO A 14 39.24 -20.95 -4.04
CA PRO A 14 40.50 -21.57 -4.42
C PRO A 14 41.67 -20.69 -4.01
N ALA A 15 42.46 -21.24 -3.08
CA ALA A 15 43.89 -21.03 -3.06
C ALA A 15 44.49 -21.62 -4.36
N SER A 16 45.31 -20.81 -5.02
CA SER A 16 46.41 -21.24 -5.90
C SER A 16 47.47 -20.16 -5.70
N GLU A 17 48.52 -20.32 -4.90
CA GLU A 17 49.55 -21.37 -4.95
C GLU A 17 50.02 -21.65 -6.38
N GLY A 18 50.85 -20.74 -6.89
CA GLY A 18 51.77 -20.96 -8.00
C GLY A 18 53.11 -20.29 -7.65
N ARG A 19 53.92 -20.95 -6.82
CA ARG A 19 55.11 -21.71 -7.23
C ARG A 19 56.36 -20.84 -7.35
N THR A 20 57.09 -20.81 -6.24
CA THR A 20 58.55 -20.73 -6.20
C THR A 20 59.18 -21.81 -7.08
N THR A 21 60.09 -21.42 -7.96
CA THR A 21 61.29 -22.23 -8.28
C THR A 21 62.43 -21.30 -8.64
N ALA A 22 63.36 -21.13 -7.69
CA ALA A 22 64.76 -20.98 -8.04
C ALA A 22 65.20 -22.26 -8.76
N SER A 23 65.93 -22.13 -9.87
CA SER A 23 66.79 -23.20 -10.38
C SER A 23 67.97 -22.57 -11.10
N ALA A 24 69.12 -22.69 -10.46
CA ALA A 24 70.42 -22.62 -11.09
C ALA A 24 70.54 -23.72 -12.15
N THR A 25 71.21 -23.43 -13.26
CA THR A 25 72.00 -24.44 -13.97
C THR A 25 73.11 -23.75 -14.75
N ALA A 26 74.34 -24.13 -14.40
CA ALA A 26 75.56 -23.88 -15.13
C ALA A 26 75.63 -24.77 -16.39
N ALA A 27 76.25 -24.23 -17.44
CA ALA A 27 76.97 -24.93 -18.50
C ALA A 27 77.89 -23.84 -19.10
N ASP A 28 79.18 -23.77 -18.76
CA ASP A 28 80.25 -24.69 -19.16
C ASP A 28 80.21 -25.00 -20.67
N THR A 29 81.00 -24.25 -21.44
CA THR A 29 81.68 -24.80 -22.62
C THR A 29 83.00 -24.05 -22.79
N SER A 30 84.05 -24.71 -22.31
CA SER A 30 85.42 -24.51 -22.73
C SER A 30 85.56 -24.60 -24.26
N ALA A 31 86.25 -23.64 -24.85
CA ALA A 31 87.01 -23.86 -26.08
C ALA A 31 88.32 -23.09 -25.96
N GLY A 32 89.33 -23.80 -25.45
CA GLY A 32 90.71 -23.41 -25.67
C GLY A 32 91.05 -23.60 -27.15
N ALA A 33 91.73 -22.62 -27.74
CA ALA A 33 92.48 -22.83 -28.97
C ALA A 33 93.78 -22.03 -28.87
N SER A 34 94.83 -22.81 -28.64
CA SER A 34 96.24 -22.65 -28.96
C SER A 34 96.76 -21.32 -29.50
N ILE A 35 97.74 -20.83 -28.75
CA ILE A 35 98.92 -20.12 -29.19
C ILE A 35 99.46 -20.71 -30.50
N THR A 36 99.60 -19.88 -31.54
CA THR A 36 100.66 -20.04 -32.54
C THR A 36 101.42 -18.74 -32.66
N SER A 37 102.58 -18.69 -32.00
CA SER A 37 103.63 -17.73 -32.30
C SER A 37 104.13 -17.98 -33.71
N ALA A 38 103.83 -17.08 -34.64
CA ALA A 38 104.39 -17.06 -35.98
C ALA A 38 105.00 -15.68 -36.25
N THR A 39 106.31 -15.64 -36.02
CA THR A 39 107.29 -15.06 -36.94
C THR A 39 107.11 -13.59 -37.35
N LEU A 40 107.90 -12.74 -36.68
CA LEU A 40 108.38 -11.45 -37.16
C LEU A 40 108.86 -11.54 -38.63
N ALA A 41 108.18 -10.83 -39.53
CA ALA A 41 108.78 -10.36 -40.78
C ALA A 41 107.96 -9.20 -41.40
N ALA A 42 108.67 -8.10 -41.63
CA ALA A 42 108.48 -7.14 -42.72
C ALA A 42 107.30 -6.13 -42.69
N GLY A 43 107.66 -4.84 -42.52
CA GLY A 43 107.18 -3.77 -43.40
C GLY A 43 105.92 -3.00 -43.00
N LEU A 44 106.03 -2.09 -42.02
CA LEU A 44 105.27 -0.83 -41.85
C LEU A 44 103.92 -0.66 -42.63
N GLU A 45 102.89 -1.42 -42.25
CA GLU A 45 101.47 -1.11 -42.52
C GLU A 45 100.78 -0.54 -41.26
N ILE A 46 101.39 0.49 -40.64
CA ILE A 46 100.86 1.09 -39.40
C ILE A 46 99.56 1.87 -39.66
N GLU A 47 99.45 2.50 -40.83
CA GLU A 47 98.32 3.37 -41.18
C GLU A 47 96.96 2.63 -41.34
N PRO A 48 96.85 1.48 -42.04
CA PRO A 48 95.58 0.75 -42.14
C PRO A 48 95.12 0.17 -40.80
N LEU A 49 96.04 -0.27 -39.94
CA LEU A 49 95.74 -0.75 -38.60
C LEU A 49 95.23 0.37 -37.69
N VAL A 50 95.81 1.57 -37.79
CA VAL A 50 95.33 2.76 -37.07
C VAL A 50 93.93 3.17 -37.56
N LYS A 51 93.67 3.17 -38.88
CA LYS A 51 92.34 3.44 -39.45
C LYS A 51 91.29 2.43 -39.00
N LEU A 52 91.63 1.15 -39.00
CA LEU A 52 90.75 0.08 -38.50
C LEU A 52 90.46 0.24 -37.00
N ASN A 53 91.48 0.60 -36.20
CA ASN A 53 91.29 0.85 -34.77
C ASN A 53 90.37 2.07 -34.50
N ILE A 54 90.51 3.13 -35.30
CA ILE A 54 89.64 4.31 -35.20
C ILE A 54 88.21 3.96 -35.62
N SER A 55 88.01 3.19 -36.70
CA SER A 55 86.68 2.74 -37.15
C SER A 55 86.00 1.86 -36.11
N THR A 56 86.70 0.85 -35.61
CA THR A 56 86.17 -0.06 -34.59
C THR A 56 85.86 0.65 -33.27
N ARG A 57 86.65 1.65 -32.87
CA ARG A 57 86.34 2.52 -31.73
C ARG A 57 85.09 3.35 -31.99
N ALA A 58 84.96 3.98 -33.16
CA ALA A 58 83.79 4.76 -33.52
C ALA A 58 82.51 3.90 -33.59
N GLU A 59 82.60 2.69 -34.12
CA GLU A 59 81.51 1.70 -34.14
C GLU A 59 81.12 1.26 -32.72
N LEU A 60 82.11 1.01 -31.85
CA LEU A 60 81.88 0.68 -30.45
C LEU A 60 81.25 1.85 -29.69
N GLU A 61 81.73 3.08 -29.89
CA GLU A 61 81.13 4.28 -29.31
C GLU A 61 79.70 4.50 -29.79
N ALA A 62 79.43 4.32 -31.10
CA ALA A 62 78.08 4.38 -31.66
C ALA A 62 77.17 3.30 -31.06
N TRP A 63 77.68 2.07 -30.91
CA TRP A 63 76.93 0.98 -30.27
C TRP A 63 76.67 1.26 -28.78
N ILE A 64 77.65 1.79 -28.04
CA ILE A 64 77.48 2.19 -26.63
C ILE A 64 76.41 3.28 -26.51
N LEU A 65 76.44 4.28 -27.40
CA LEU A 65 75.44 5.35 -27.42
C LEU A 65 74.04 4.80 -27.73
N GLU A 66 73.93 3.88 -28.70
CA GLU A 66 72.67 3.23 -29.02
C GLU A 66 72.12 2.40 -27.86
N GLN A 67 72.98 1.60 -27.21
CA GLN A 67 72.58 0.82 -26.03
C GLN A 67 72.16 1.72 -24.87
N LYS A 68 72.88 2.82 -24.64
CA LYS A 68 72.52 3.81 -23.62
C LYS A 68 71.16 4.45 -23.92
N ASN A 69 70.93 4.83 -25.17
CA ASN A 69 69.65 5.42 -25.60
C ASN A 69 68.50 4.41 -25.45
N SER A 70 68.69 3.16 -25.89
CA SER A 70 67.72 2.08 -25.75
C SER A 70 67.37 1.79 -24.28
N LEU A 71 68.38 1.72 -23.40
CA LEU A 71 68.18 1.53 -21.96
C LEU A 71 67.45 2.72 -21.33
N GLN A 72 67.81 3.95 -21.71
CA GLN A 72 67.13 5.15 -21.22
C GLN A 72 65.67 5.19 -21.69
N GLN A 73 65.39 4.82 -22.94
CA GLN A 73 64.02 4.72 -23.47
C GLN A 73 63.20 3.66 -22.73
N THR A 74 63.78 2.48 -22.50
CA THR A 74 63.13 1.38 -21.78
C THR A 74 62.82 1.77 -20.34
N LYS A 75 63.76 2.44 -19.66
CA LYS A 75 63.57 2.97 -18.31
C LYS A 75 62.42 3.97 -18.25
N SER A 76 62.41 4.96 -19.14
CA SER A 76 61.34 5.97 -19.19
C SER A 76 59.98 5.34 -19.50
N SER A 77 59.93 4.38 -20.42
CA SER A 77 58.69 3.66 -20.74
C SER A 77 58.16 2.85 -19.55
N HIS A 78 59.04 2.15 -18.83
CA HIS A 78 58.67 1.40 -17.65
C HIS A 78 58.20 2.29 -16.50
N GLU A 79 58.86 3.43 -16.28
CA GLU A 79 58.45 4.42 -15.28
C GLU A 79 57.05 4.98 -15.59
N GLN A 80 56.79 5.30 -16.85
CA GLN A 80 55.46 5.72 -17.31
C GLN A 80 54.41 4.64 -17.08
N GLN A 81 54.68 3.39 -17.47
CA GLN A 81 53.75 2.27 -17.26
C GLN A 81 53.45 2.06 -15.77
N THR A 82 54.47 2.15 -14.92
CA THR A 82 54.31 2.00 -13.47
C THR A 82 53.43 3.12 -12.91
N GLN A 83 53.64 4.36 -13.36
CA GLN A 83 52.81 5.50 -12.97
C GLN A 83 51.35 5.33 -13.44
N ASP A 84 51.14 4.86 -14.67
CA ASP A 84 49.79 4.64 -15.22
C ASP A 84 49.08 3.49 -14.51
N HIS A 85 49.77 2.40 -14.19
CA HIS A 85 49.21 1.31 -13.37
C HIS A 85 48.86 1.77 -11.96
N ALA A 86 49.69 2.61 -11.33
CA ALA A 86 49.39 3.19 -10.03
C ALA A 86 48.12 4.06 -10.08
N ARG A 87 47.98 4.90 -11.13
CA ARG A 87 46.76 5.70 -11.36
C ARG A 87 45.53 4.83 -11.55
N GLN A 88 45.61 3.82 -12.42
CA GLN A 88 44.50 2.90 -12.68
C GLN A 88 44.07 2.14 -11.41
N THR A 89 45.03 1.70 -10.60
CA THR A 89 44.75 1.02 -9.32
C THR A 89 44.03 1.95 -8.35
N GLN A 90 44.48 3.21 -8.25
CA GLN A 90 43.83 4.21 -7.40
C GLN A 90 42.41 4.52 -7.88
N GLU A 91 42.19 4.67 -9.19
CA GLU A 91 40.87 4.88 -9.77
C GLU A 91 39.94 3.69 -9.54
N ALA A 92 40.43 2.46 -9.73
CA ALA A 92 39.67 1.25 -9.46
C ALA A 92 39.28 1.15 -7.98
N GLN A 93 40.19 1.48 -7.07
CA GLN A 93 39.92 1.51 -5.63
C GLN A 93 38.85 2.54 -5.27
N ARG A 94 38.93 3.77 -5.80
CA ARG A 94 37.90 4.80 -5.61
C ARG A 94 36.54 4.35 -6.14
N LYS A 95 36.49 3.75 -7.34
CA LYS A 95 35.25 3.20 -7.92
C LYS A 95 34.65 2.11 -7.03
N ARG A 96 35.49 1.22 -6.49
CA ARG A 96 35.06 0.17 -5.57
C ARG A 96 34.44 0.75 -4.30
N GLU A 97 35.06 1.77 -3.71
CA GLU A 97 34.54 2.45 -2.51
C GLU A 97 33.19 3.12 -2.77
N VAL A 98 33.05 3.82 -3.90
CA VAL A 98 31.78 4.44 -4.30
C VAL A 98 30.69 3.39 -4.50
N LEU A 99 30.98 2.30 -5.22
CA LEU A 99 30.02 1.21 -5.43
C LEU A 99 29.63 0.53 -4.10
N GLN A 100 30.58 0.35 -3.19
CA GLN A 100 30.30 -0.21 -1.87
C GLN A 100 29.38 0.71 -1.04
N GLN A 101 29.58 2.02 -1.10
CA GLN A 101 28.69 2.98 -0.44
C GLN A 101 27.29 2.95 -1.05
N GLN A 102 27.19 2.91 -2.38
CA GLN A 102 25.90 2.80 -3.09
C GLN A 102 25.17 1.50 -2.73
N GLN A 103 25.89 0.37 -2.66
CA GLN A 103 25.31 -0.91 -2.25
C GLN A 103 24.75 -0.85 -0.83
N LYS A 104 25.50 -0.26 0.11
CA LYS A 104 25.02 -0.06 1.50
C LYS A 104 23.78 0.83 1.56
N ALA A 105 23.78 1.94 0.82
CA ALA A 105 22.64 2.85 0.76
C ALA A 105 21.39 2.17 0.16
N LEU A 106 21.58 1.38 -0.90
CA LEU A 106 20.50 0.62 -1.53
C LEU A 106 19.97 -0.46 -0.60
N ALA A 107 20.84 -1.20 0.10
CA ALA A 107 20.43 -2.21 1.07
C ALA A 107 19.61 -1.60 2.22
N ALA A 108 20.03 -0.45 2.75
CA ALA A 108 19.27 0.28 3.77
C ALA A 108 17.89 0.71 3.22
N SER A 109 17.84 1.28 2.01
CA SER A 109 16.58 1.68 1.39
C SER A 109 15.63 0.51 1.13
N VAL A 110 16.15 -0.64 0.70
CA VAL A 110 15.34 -1.85 0.51
C VAL A 110 14.76 -2.33 1.83
N HIS A 111 15.57 -2.37 2.89
CA HIS A 111 15.11 -2.76 4.22
C HIS A 111 14.02 -1.82 4.77
N ASP A 112 14.19 -0.51 4.60
CA ASP A 112 13.18 0.48 5.01
C ASP A 112 11.87 0.29 4.25
N LYS A 113 11.93 0.05 2.93
CA LYS A 113 10.75 -0.22 2.12
C LYS A 113 10.06 -1.52 2.49
N GLU A 114 10.82 -2.59 2.77
CA GLU A 114 10.29 -3.86 3.25
C GLU A 114 9.54 -3.68 4.57
N ARG A 115 10.10 -2.90 5.51
CA ARG A 115 9.43 -2.54 6.75
C ARG A 115 8.12 -1.77 6.50
N GLN A 116 8.11 -0.83 5.58
CA GLN A 116 6.89 -0.09 5.22
C GLN A 116 5.82 -1.00 4.62
N VAL A 117 6.20 -1.90 3.71
CA VAL A 117 5.29 -2.90 3.14
C VAL A 117 4.69 -3.78 4.24
N ASN A 118 5.51 -4.24 5.18
CA ASN A 118 5.03 -5.05 6.32
C ASN A 118 4.06 -4.28 7.21
N LEU A 119 4.33 -3.00 7.49
CA LEU A 119 3.41 -2.14 8.26
C LEU A 119 2.06 -1.97 7.53
N HIS A 120 2.10 -1.68 6.22
CA HIS A 120 0.89 -1.52 5.42
C HIS A 120 0.10 -2.84 5.32
N GLN A 121 0.79 -3.98 5.25
CA GLN A 121 0.16 -5.30 5.21
C GLN A 121 -0.63 -5.58 6.50
N VAL A 122 -0.07 -5.25 7.66
CA VAL A 122 -0.75 -5.37 8.96
C VAL A 122 -1.95 -4.42 9.03
N GLU A 123 -1.80 -3.18 8.55
CA GLU A 123 -2.91 -2.21 8.52
C GLU A 123 -4.07 -2.69 7.63
N ILE A 124 -3.76 -3.25 6.45
CA ILE A 124 -4.77 -3.84 5.56
C ILE A 124 -5.51 -4.98 6.26
N GLU A 125 -4.81 -5.85 6.99
CA GLU A 125 -5.41 -6.96 7.73
C GLU A 125 -6.36 -6.45 8.83
N ILE A 126 -5.94 -5.45 9.60
CA ILE A 126 -6.78 -4.80 10.62
C ILE A 126 -8.05 -4.21 10.00
N LEU A 127 -7.92 -3.50 8.86
CA LEU A 127 -9.06 -2.90 8.17
C LEU A 127 -10.02 -3.97 7.59
N GLN A 128 -9.49 -5.09 7.10
CA GLN A 128 -10.30 -6.21 6.66
C GLN A 128 -11.08 -6.83 7.82
N ASP A 129 -10.44 -7.04 8.96
CA ASP A 129 -11.10 -7.52 10.18
C ASP A 129 -12.19 -6.59 10.68
N GLU A 130 -11.93 -5.27 10.68
CA GLU A 130 -12.94 -4.28 11.04
C GLU A 130 -14.12 -4.29 10.08
N LYS A 131 -13.86 -4.37 8.77
CA LYS A 131 -14.91 -4.49 7.76
C LYS A 131 -15.75 -5.73 8.02
N ASN A 132 -15.12 -6.89 8.22
CA ASN A 132 -15.78 -8.16 8.48
C ASN A 132 -16.62 -8.14 9.77
N LYS A 133 -16.21 -7.36 10.79
CA LYS A 133 -16.98 -7.16 12.02
C LYS A 133 -18.18 -6.21 11.83
N LYS A 134 -18.01 -5.13 11.06
CA LYS A 134 -19.04 -4.09 10.88
C LYS A 134 -20.13 -4.49 9.88
N GLU A 135 -19.79 -5.26 8.85
CA GLU A 135 -20.71 -5.70 7.80
C GLU A 135 -21.95 -6.49 8.32
N PRO A 136 -21.84 -7.50 9.21
CA PRO A 136 -23.01 -8.18 9.75
C PRO A 136 -23.88 -7.27 10.62
N VAL A 137 -23.29 -6.36 11.39
CA VAL A 137 -24.04 -5.39 12.22
C VAL A 137 -24.86 -4.45 11.32
N LEU A 138 -24.28 -3.95 10.24
CA LEU A 138 -25.00 -3.13 9.26
C LEU A 138 -26.14 -3.91 8.60
N ARG A 139 -25.92 -5.19 8.24
CA ARG A 139 -26.99 -6.05 7.71
C ARG A 139 -28.12 -6.25 8.71
N GLU A 140 -27.80 -6.48 9.99
CA GLU A 140 -28.82 -6.66 11.04
C GLU A 140 -29.65 -5.39 11.25
N ILE A 141 -29.00 -4.22 11.34
CA ILE A 141 -29.69 -2.94 11.46
C ILE A 141 -30.60 -2.68 10.26
N PHE A 142 -30.11 -2.97 9.05
CA PHE A 142 -30.90 -2.82 7.83
C PHE A 142 -32.16 -3.70 7.83
N LEU A 143 -32.03 -4.97 8.24
CA LEU A 143 -33.16 -5.88 8.36
C LEU A 143 -34.17 -5.41 9.42
N LYS A 144 -33.69 -4.99 10.60
CA LYS A 144 -34.56 -4.45 11.66
C LYS A 144 -35.31 -3.20 11.20
N ASN A 145 -34.63 -2.28 10.52
CA ASN A 145 -35.25 -1.07 9.98
C ASN A 145 -36.32 -1.41 8.94
N GLN A 146 -36.06 -2.39 8.07
CA GLN A 146 -37.05 -2.88 7.10
C GLN A 146 -38.29 -3.48 7.80
N GLU A 147 -38.10 -4.26 8.87
CA GLU A 147 -39.20 -4.82 9.65
C GLU A 147 -40.03 -3.73 10.36
N GLU A 148 -39.37 -2.74 10.94
CA GLU A 148 -40.03 -1.60 11.60
C GLU A 148 -40.80 -0.75 10.60
N ASP A 149 -40.26 -0.49 9.42
CA ASP A 149 -40.94 0.20 8.33
C ASP A 149 -42.19 -0.55 7.86
N GLN A 150 -42.14 -1.88 7.80
CA GLN A 150 -43.30 -2.70 7.47
C GLN A 150 -44.37 -2.61 8.56
N LYS A 151 -43.98 -2.71 9.83
CA LYS A 151 -44.90 -2.55 10.97
C LYS A 151 -45.55 -1.17 10.99
N LEU A 152 -44.77 -0.12 10.74
CA LEU A 152 -45.30 1.24 10.67
C LEU A 152 -46.34 1.40 9.55
N LYS A 153 -46.07 0.84 8.37
CA LYS A 153 -47.03 0.85 7.26
C LYS A 153 -48.33 0.11 7.59
N GLN A 154 -48.24 -1.02 8.30
CA GLN A 154 -49.41 -1.77 8.77
C GLN A 154 -50.23 -0.93 9.75
N LEU A 155 -49.60 -0.35 10.77
CA LEU A 155 -50.29 0.49 11.76
C LEU A 155 -50.93 1.72 11.13
N LEU A 156 -50.27 2.36 10.16
CA LEU A 156 -50.86 3.49 9.43
C LEU A 156 -52.08 3.06 8.60
N HIS A 157 -52.04 1.88 8.00
CA HIS A 157 -53.17 1.33 7.27
C HIS A 157 -54.35 1.04 8.20
N GLU A 158 -54.11 0.34 9.31
CA GLU A 158 -55.14 0.05 10.33
C GLU A 158 -55.74 1.33 10.91
N ALA A 159 -54.91 2.33 11.24
CA ALA A 159 -55.39 3.61 11.74
C ALA A 159 -56.26 4.34 10.70
N SER A 160 -55.89 4.29 9.42
CA SER A 160 -56.69 4.84 8.33
C SER A 160 -58.03 4.10 8.19
N GLU A 161 -58.04 2.78 8.28
CA GLU A 161 -59.28 1.99 8.22
C GLU A 161 -60.22 2.34 9.38
N HIS A 162 -59.70 2.40 10.61
CA HIS A 162 -60.45 2.81 11.79
C HIS A 162 -61.01 4.23 11.65
N GLN A 163 -60.22 5.17 11.14
CA GLN A 163 -60.68 6.54 10.90
C GLN A 163 -61.83 6.56 9.90
N THR A 164 -61.69 5.89 8.75
CA THR A 164 -62.75 5.86 7.74
C THR A 164 -64.04 5.18 8.25
N ALA A 165 -63.92 4.10 9.03
CA ALA A 165 -65.07 3.45 9.64
C ALA A 165 -65.77 4.36 10.66
N HIS A 166 -65.01 5.10 11.47
CA HIS A 166 -65.55 6.06 12.43
C HIS A 166 -66.25 7.23 11.74
N GLU A 167 -65.65 7.79 10.68
CA GLU A 167 -66.25 8.86 9.88
C GLU A 167 -67.56 8.40 9.22
N GLN A 168 -67.62 7.16 8.72
CA GLN A 168 -68.85 6.58 8.18
C GLN A 168 -69.95 6.47 9.25
N GLN A 169 -69.62 5.95 10.44
CA GLN A 169 -70.57 5.85 11.55
C GLN A 169 -71.09 7.23 11.99
N LEU A 170 -70.21 8.23 12.09
CA LEU A 170 -70.61 9.60 12.41
C LEU A 170 -71.54 10.17 11.34
N ALA A 171 -71.27 9.94 10.07
CA ALA A 171 -72.12 10.40 8.97
C ALA A 171 -73.51 9.74 9.01
N GLU A 172 -73.59 8.45 9.31
CA GLU A 172 -74.87 7.74 9.49
C GLU A 172 -75.67 8.30 10.67
N LEU A 173 -75.02 8.54 11.82
CA LEU A 173 -75.65 9.13 13.00
C LEU A 173 -76.16 10.55 12.72
N GLN A 174 -75.36 11.39 12.06
CA GLN A 174 -75.77 12.73 11.65
C GLN A 174 -76.97 12.69 10.70
N ARG A 175 -76.99 11.75 9.75
CA ARG A 175 -78.14 11.55 8.85
C ARG A 175 -79.39 11.13 9.63
N GLY A 176 -79.25 10.20 10.58
CA GLY A 176 -80.33 9.78 11.46
C GLY A 176 -80.88 10.94 12.29
N LEU A 177 -80.00 11.75 12.89
CA LEU A 177 -80.36 12.94 13.65
C LEU A 177 -81.13 13.95 12.78
N ALA A 178 -80.65 14.24 11.58
CA ALA A 178 -81.30 15.16 10.64
C ALA A 178 -82.70 14.67 10.24
N MET A 179 -82.88 13.36 10.06
CA MET A 179 -84.18 12.75 9.78
C MET A 179 -85.16 12.95 10.95
N TYR A 180 -84.72 12.75 12.19
CA TYR A 180 -85.56 13.01 13.37
C TYR A 180 -85.90 14.50 13.52
N GLN A 181 -84.96 15.40 13.25
CA GLN A 181 -85.19 16.84 13.27
C GLN A 181 -86.27 17.26 12.26
N HIS A 182 -86.32 16.62 11.09
CA HIS A 182 -87.37 16.87 10.09
C HIS A 182 -88.77 16.50 10.62
N LEU A 183 -88.87 15.47 11.46
CA LEU A 183 -90.09 15.07 12.17
C LEU A 183 -90.41 15.95 13.39
N GLY A 184 -89.63 17.02 13.62
CA GLY A 184 -89.78 17.90 14.78
C GLY A 184 -89.22 17.32 16.07
N LEU A 185 -88.39 16.28 16.02
CA LEU A 185 -87.76 15.65 17.18
C LEU A 185 -86.31 16.10 17.34
N PHE A 186 -85.97 16.60 18.52
CA PHE A 186 -84.61 17.02 18.86
C PHE A 186 -84.15 16.31 20.13
N PHE A 187 -82.90 15.86 20.12
CA PHE A 187 -82.25 15.23 21.26
C PHE A 187 -81.06 16.09 21.67
N GLU A 188 -80.99 16.44 22.95
CA GLU A 188 -79.88 17.18 23.53
C GLU A 188 -79.33 16.40 24.71
N HIS A 189 -78.03 16.08 24.67
CA HIS A 189 -77.34 15.45 25.78
C HIS A 189 -76.73 16.54 26.66
N THR A 190 -77.04 16.51 27.95
CA THR A 190 -76.47 17.42 28.95
C THR A 190 -75.42 16.71 29.80
N GLU A 191 -74.48 17.47 30.38
CA GLU A 191 -73.33 16.95 31.13
C GLU A 191 -73.71 16.10 32.37
N GLU A 192 -74.97 16.16 32.82
CA GLU A 192 -75.49 15.42 33.97
C GLU A 192 -76.06 14.02 33.62
N ASN A 193 -75.66 13.40 32.50
CA ASN A 193 -76.24 12.15 31.97
C ASN A 193 -77.77 12.24 31.80
N GLN A 194 -78.25 13.42 31.37
CA GLN A 194 -79.67 13.64 31.07
C GLN A 194 -79.83 13.88 29.57
N ILE A 195 -80.82 13.20 29.00
CA ILE A 195 -81.25 13.40 27.62
C ILE A 195 -82.51 14.26 27.66
N ILE A 196 -82.44 15.44 27.05
CA ILE A 196 -83.60 16.29 26.85
C ILE A 196 -84.17 15.95 25.48
N VAL A 197 -85.42 15.50 25.45
CA VAL A 197 -86.16 15.24 24.20
C VAL A 197 -87.09 16.42 23.98
N ARG A 198 -86.93 17.13 22.85
CA ARG A 198 -87.77 18.25 22.45
C ARG A 198 -88.58 17.88 21.21
N PHE A 199 -89.86 18.25 21.22
CA PHE A 199 -90.81 18.05 20.14
C PHE A 199 -91.26 19.41 19.62
N THR A 200 -91.34 19.56 18.32
CA THR A 200 -92.00 20.68 17.62
C THR A 200 -93.11 20.11 16.73
N GLN A 201 -93.85 20.97 16.03
CA GLN A 201 -94.95 20.56 15.14
C GLN A 201 -96.14 19.84 15.81
N ILE A 202 -96.26 19.91 17.14
CA ILE A 202 -97.42 19.37 17.88
C ILE A 202 -98.61 20.32 17.79
N ASP A 203 -98.36 21.62 17.88
CA ASP A 203 -99.38 22.67 17.82
C ASP A 203 -99.58 23.11 16.36
N PRO A 204 -100.74 22.87 15.72
CA PRO A 204 -100.96 23.20 14.33
C PRO A 204 -100.99 24.70 14.06
N GLU A 205 -101.33 25.52 15.06
CA GLU A 205 -101.36 26.98 14.95
C GLU A 205 -99.96 27.59 15.12
N GLU A 206 -99.07 26.93 15.86
CA GLU A 206 -97.69 27.37 16.08
C GLU A 206 -96.68 26.20 15.99
N PRO A 207 -96.32 25.74 14.77
CA PRO A 207 -95.45 24.57 14.58
C PRO A 207 -94.04 24.72 15.18
N SER A 208 -93.59 25.95 15.42
CA SER A 208 -92.31 26.25 16.08
C SER A 208 -92.33 26.07 17.60
N ARG A 209 -93.51 25.91 18.21
CA ARG A 209 -93.64 25.74 19.66
C ARG A 209 -92.97 24.44 20.12
N ALA A 210 -91.99 24.58 21.01
CA ALA A 210 -91.24 23.44 21.53
C ALA A 210 -91.83 22.91 22.83
N PHE A 211 -92.07 21.60 22.89
CA PHE A 211 -92.39 20.85 24.09
C PHE A 211 -91.18 20.00 24.48
N SER A 212 -90.89 19.83 25.76
CA SER A 212 -89.72 19.05 26.16
C SER A 212 -89.92 18.29 27.45
N PHE A 213 -89.25 17.15 27.55
CA PHE A 213 -89.10 16.42 28.80
C PHE A 213 -87.67 15.91 28.94
N ARG A 214 -87.29 15.53 30.17
CA ARG A 214 -85.95 15.06 30.50
C ARG A 214 -85.98 13.60 30.88
N ILE A 215 -85.04 12.85 30.36
CA ILE A 215 -84.78 11.45 30.68
C ILE A 215 -83.47 11.39 31.44
N ARG A 216 -83.48 10.80 32.64
CA ARG A 216 -82.26 10.49 33.40
C ARG A 216 -81.90 9.03 33.23
N ILE A 217 -80.66 8.76 32.85
CA ILE A 217 -80.14 7.41 32.69
C ILE A 217 -79.14 7.16 33.84
N ASP A 218 -79.29 6.03 34.53
CA ASP A 218 -78.30 5.61 35.52
C ASP A 218 -77.01 5.18 34.81
N PRO A 219 -75.86 5.83 35.05
CA PRO A 219 -74.61 5.53 34.36
C PRO A 219 -74.07 4.12 34.66
N LEU A 220 -74.50 3.47 35.75
CA LEU A 220 -74.02 2.14 36.12
C LEU A 220 -74.88 1.01 35.57
N THR A 221 -76.19 1.23 35.43
CA THR A 221 -77.14 0.17 35.08
C THR A 221 -77.79 0.37 33.71
N ASP A 222 -77.59 1.52 33.07
CA ASP A 222 -78.21 1.94 31.81
C ASP A 222 -79.75 1.86 31.86
N ARG A 223 -80.31 2.03 33.07
CA ARG A 223 -81.76 2.00 33.31
C ARG A 223 -82.33 3.40 33.41
N PHE A 224 -83.54 3.54 32.89
CA PHE A 224 -84.33 4.77 33.03
C PHE A 224 -84.73 4.99 34.49
N LEU A 225 -84.36 6.14 35.03
CA LEU A 225 -84.83 6.61 36.33
C LEU A 225 -86.14 7.36 36.10
N GLY A 226 -87.27 6.68 36.28
CA GLY A 226 -88.59 7.31 36.21
C GLY A 226 -88.70 8.40 37.28
N ASN A 227 -89.16 9.59 36.88
CA ASN A 227 -89.45 10.67 37.82
C ASN A 227 -90.56 10.20 38.78
N GLN A 228 -90.19 9.92 40.04
CA GLN A 228 -91.12 10.01 41.17
C GLN A 228 -91.25 11.47 41.60
#